data_AF-A0A968SZI3-F1
#
_entry.id   AF-A0A968SZI3-F1
#
_cell.length_a   1.000
_cell.length_b   1.000
_cell.length_c   1.000
_cell.angle_alpha   90.00
_cell.angle_beta   90.00
_cell.angle_gamma   90.00
#
_symmetry.space_group_name_H-M   'P 1'
#
loop_
_entity.id
_entity.type
_entity.pdbx_description
1 polymer ?
#
loop_
_entity_poly.entity_id
_entity_poly.type
_entity_poly.pdbx_seq_one_letter_code
_entity_poly.pdbx_strand_id
1 'polypeptide(L)'
;MDRHFLRRGILFLNGKPLEQVMNPVDLASRDSGAFWVEHNGMRIHVRFPDNSQPGDFLVEATAKEQVFVPLEYGLGYIALKGITFQHAGNGFPVPQRGLVSTNRGHHWLVENCTIEWANSLGIDMGNEMWSTVHQPGVGFHIVRNNVIKNCGIGGLEALGAKQMLIEDNLFEHIGWQNAELAFESGAIKIHTTVNTMIRRNIFRYISFAPGIWLDYLANENCRITKNVFADITTARGAIYIEVSRHDCLVDHNIFL
;
A
#
# COMPACT_ATOMS: atom_id res chain seq x y z
N MET A 1 11.52 13.51 12.15
CA MET A 1 10.08 13.41 12.40
C MET A 1 9.29 14.02 11.23
N ASP A 2 9.86 14.03 10.01
CA ASP A 2 9.52 15.04 8.99
C ASP A 2 9.09 14.43 7.64
N ARG A 3 8.95 13.10 7.56
CA ARG A 3 8.63 12.39 6.31
C ARG A 3 7.28 12.80 5.70
N HIS A 4 6.34 13.26 6.52
CA HIS A 4 5.01 13.71 6.09
C HIS A 4 5.03 15.02 5.27
N PHE A 5 6.11 15.80 5.31
CA PHE A 5 6.27 17.02 4.50
C PHE A 5 6.94 16.78 3.15
N LEU A 6 7.47 15.57 2.92
CA LEU A 6 8.08 15.19 1.65
C LEU A 6 7.02 15.14 0.55
N ARG A 7 7.46 15.38 -0.68
CA ARG A 7 6.58 15.30 -1.86
C ARG A 7 6.28 13.84 -2.19
N ARG A 8 5.10 13.61 -2.79
CA ARG A 8 4.65 12.28 -3.22
C ARG A 8 5.52 11.64 -4.32
N GLY A 9 6.29 12.47 -5.02
CA GLY A 9 7.13 12.00 -6.12
C GLY A 9 8.29 11.16 -5.61
N ILE A 10 8.55 10.03 -6.28
CA ILE A 10 9.74 9.20 -6.04
C ILE A 10 10.64 9.29 -7.26
N LEU A 11 11.95 9.41 -7.02
CA LEU A 11 12.98 9.35 -8.04
C LEU A 11 13.72 8.00 -7.91
N PHE A 12 14.02 7.36 -9.03
CA PHE A 12 14.73 6.09 -9.10
C PHE A 12 15.99 6.22 -9.94
N LEU A 13 17.06 5.56 -9.49
CA LEU A 13 18.29 5.35 -10.24
C LEU A 13 18.44 3.84 -10.51
N ASN A 14 18.39 3.43 -11.78
CA ASN A 14 18.42 2.02 -12.19
C ASN A 14 17.40 1.16 -11.42
N GLY A 15 16.16 1.65 -11.29
CA GLY A 15 15.07 0.98 -10.58
C GLY A 15 15.14 1.00 -9.04
N LYS A 16 16.16 1.65 -8.43
CA LYS A 16 16.27 1.80 -6.97
C LYS A 16 15.82 3.19 -6.53
N PRO A 17 14.96 3.33 -5.51
CA PRO A 17 14.52 4.63 -5.04
C PRO A 17 15.69 5.43 -4.48
N LEU A 18 15.68 6.73 -4.72
CA LEU A 18 16.62 7.68 -4.14
C LEU A 18 16.00 8.32 -2.89
N GLU A 19 16.82 8.63 -1.88
CA GLU A 19 16.34 9.31 -0.67
C GLU A 19 15.84 10.73 -1.02
N GLN A 20 14.63 11.08 -0.59
CA GLN A 20 14.16 12.47 -0.65
C GLN A 20 14.55 13.19 0.64
N VAL A 21 15.22 14.34 0.51
CA VAL A 21 15.57 15.20 1.64
C VAL A 21 14.66 16.43 1.73
N MET A 22 14.56 17.00 2.93
CA MET A 22 13.66 18.13 3.19
C MET A 22 14.26 19.46 2.73
N ASN A 23 15.55 19.69 2.99
CA ASN A 23 16.22 20.96 2.69
C ASN A 23 17.29 20.78 1.60
N PRO A 24 17.57 21.83 0.80
CA PRO A 24 18.60 21.75 -0.24
C PRO A 24 19.99 21.49 0.35
N VAL A 25 20.27 22.01 1.55
CA VAL A 25 21.55 21.82 2.24
C VAL A 25 21.80 20.35 2.60
N ASP A 26 20.75 19.56 2.79
CA ASP A 26 20.84 18.15 3.16
C ASP A 26 21.34 17.29 2.00
N LEU A 27 21.24 17.77 0.74
CA LEU A 27 21.86 17.08 -0.40
C LEU A 27 23.37 16.96 -0.23
N ALA A 28 24.01 17.95 0.39
CA ALA A 28 25.46 17.99 0.51
C ALA A 28 26.04 16.86 1.40
N SER A 29 25.23 16.22 2.25
CA SER A 29 25.67 15.18 3.18
C SER A 29 25.28 13.75 2.77
N ARG A 30 24.68 13.54 1.59
CA ARG A 30 24.21 12.22 1.13
C ARG A 30 25.10 11.63 0.06
N ASP A 31 26.16 10.95 0.48
CA ASP A 31 27.11 10.29 -0.42
C ASP A 31 26.49 9.14 -1.23
N SER A 32 25.48 8.47 -0.67
CA SER A 32 24.67 7.46 -1.37
C SER A 32 23.69 8.04 -2.40
N GLY A 33 23.68 9.36 -2.59
CA GLY A 33 22.75 10.08 -3.42
C GLY A 33 21.43 10.42 -2.73
N ALA A 34 20.83 11.52 -3.16
CA ALA A 34 19.55 12.04 -2.66
C ALA A 34 18.94 13.01 -3.67
N PHE A 35 17.66 13.32 -3.50
CA PHE A 35 17.01 14.41 -4.24
C PHE A 35 16.22 15.34 -3.32
N TRP A 36 16.08 16.58 -3.76
CA TRP A 36 15.28 17.62 -3.13
C TRP A 36 14.34 18.22 -4.17
N VAL A 37 13.11 18.50 -3.77
CA VAL A 37 12.10 19.14 -4.63
C VAL A 37 11.86 20.55 -4.14
N GLU A 38 11.95 21.53 -5.05
CA GLU A 38 11.65 22.92 -4.71
C GLU A 38 10.24 23.08 -4.13
N HIS A 39 10.02 24.11 -3.32
CA HIS A 39 8.74 24.34 -2.64
C HIS A 39 7.57 24.56 -3.62
N ASN A 40 7.84 25.10 -4.81
CA ASN A 40 6.86 25.25 -5.90
C ASN A 40 6.58 23.94 -6.66
N GLY A 41 7.34 22.87 -6.39
CA GLY A 41 7.21 21.58 -7.08
C GLY A 41 7.71 21.56 -8.53
N MET A 42 8.33 22.64 -9.01
CA MET A 42 8.68 22.82 -10.42
C MET A 42 10.09 22.34 -10.80
N ARG A 43 10.96 22.11 -9.81
CA ARG A 43 12.32 21.60 -10.04
C ARG A 43 12.71 20.55 -9.02
N ILE A 44 13.48 19.58 -9.51
CA ILE A 44 14.11 18.53 -8.72
C ILE A 44 15.61 18.74 -8.81
N HIS A 45 16.28 18.78 -7.67
CA HIS A 45 17.73 18.84 -7.54
C HIS A 45 18.21 17.47 -7.07
N VAL A 46 19.19 16.89 -7.77
CA VAL A 46 19.64 15.52 -7.54
C VAL A 46 21.13 15.51 -7.26
N ARG A 47 21.53 14.88 -6.15
CA ARG A 47 22.90 14.44 -5.93
C ARG A 47 22.99 12.97 -6.33
N PHE A 48 23.85 12.69 -7.29
CA PHE A 48 24.17 11.32 -7.69
C PHE A 48 25.19 10.70 -6.73
N PRO A 49 25.12 9.38 -6.49
CA PRO A 49 26.02 8.69 -5.57
C PRO A 49 27.48 8.76 -6.02
N ASP A 50 28.44 8.72 -5.10
CA ASP A 50 29.87 8.56 -5.40
C ASP A 50 30.46 9.56 -6.41
N ASN A 51 29.91 10.78 -6.49
CA ASN A 51 30.26 11.82 -7.47
C ASN A 51 30.11 11.39 -8.95
N SER A 52 29.26 10.40 -9.20
CA SER A 52 28.87 9.97 -10.55
C SER A 52 28.07 11.05 -11.28
N GLN A 53 27.88 10.86 -12.58
CA GLN A 53 27.18 11.78 -13.46
C GLN A 53 25.77 11.29 -13.77
N PRO A 54 24.83 12.19 -14.12
CA PRO A 54 23.46 11.79 -14.48
C PRO A 54 23.40 10.77 -15.62
N GLY A 55 24.34 10.85 -16.57
CA GLY A 55 24.42 9.95 -17.72
C GLY A 55 24.79 8.50 -17.38
N ASP A 56 25.24 8.24 -16.15
CA ASP A 56 25.63 6.89 -15.69
C ASP A 56 24.42 6.05 -15.23
N PHE A 57 23.22 6.64 -15.20
CA PHE A 57 22.01 6.01 -14.66
C PHE A 57 20.82 6.14 -15.62
N LEU A 58 19.98 5.09 -15.62
CA LEU A 58 18.58 5.26 -15.97
C LEU A 58 17.89 5.99 -14.83
N VAL A 59 17.44 7.22 -15.09
CA VAL A 59 16.73 8.06 -14.12
C VAL A 59 15.24 8.01 -14.42
N GLU A 60 14.44 7.55 -13.47
CA GLU A 60 12.98 7.50 -13.58
C GLU A 60 12.35 8.31 -12.45
N ALA A 61 11.22 8.97 -12.74
CA ALA A 61 10.43 9.67 -11.74
C ALA A 61 8.97 9.25 -11.85
N THR A 62 8.29 9.10 -10.71
CA THR A 62 6.84 8.89 -10.71
C THR A 62 6.14 10.09 -11.34
N ALA A 63 5.29 9.85 -12.35
CA ALA A 63 4.54 10.90 -13.04
C ALA A 63 3.02 10.82 -12.82
N LYS A 64 2.53 9.72 -12.26
CA LYS A 64 1.09 9.46 -12.06
C LYS A 64 0.80 9.07 -10.62
N GLU A 65 -0.41 9.41 -10.19
CA GLU A 65 -0.94 9.00 -8.89
C GLU A 65 -1.23 7.49 -8.88
N GLN A 66 -1.91 6.99 -9.91
CA GLN A 66 -2.30 5.59 -10.04
C GLN A 66 -1.82 5.04 -11.39
N VAL A 67 -1.44 3.76 -11.43
CA VAL A 67 -0.91 3.09 -12.63
C VAL A 67 -2.04 2.38 -13.36
N PHE A 68 -2.93 1.71 -12.63
CA PHE A 68 -4.09 1.05 -13.19
C PHE A 68 -5.34 1.43 -12.41
N VAL A 69 -6.27 2.10 -13.07
CA VAL A 69 -7.55 2.51 -12.51
C VAL A 69 -8.58 2.60 -13.65
N PRO A 70 -9.76 1.95 -13.53
CA PRO A 70 -10.83 2.16 -14.47
C PRO A 70 -11.36 3.59 -14.43
N LEU A 71 -11.77 4.12 -15.59
CA LEU A 71 -12.36 5.47 -15.65
C LEU A 71 -13.75 5.53 -14.98
N GLU A 72 -14.51 4.44 -15.07
CA GLU A 72 -15.86 4.35 -14.52
C GLU A 72 -15.86 3.64 -13.17
N TYR A 73 -16.69 4.14 -12.25
CA TYR A 73 -16.90 3.50 -10.94
C TYR A 73 -17.70 2.20 -11.09
N GLY A 74 -17.45 1.24 -10.19
CA GLY A 74 -18.33 0.08 -10.06
C GLY A 74 -18.11 -1.02 -11.10
N LEU A 75 -17.07 -0.92 -11.93
CA LEU A 75 -16.76 -1.96 -12.90
C LEU A 75 -16.38 -3.27 -12.20
N GLY A 76 -16.88 -4.38 -12.72
CA GLY A 76 -16.66 -5.69 -12.12
C GLY A 76 -16.29 -6.78 -13.11
N TYR A 77 -15.96 -7.96 -12.57
CA TYR A 77 -15.55 -9.14 -13.34
C TYR A 77 -14.29 -8.92 -14.20
N ILE A 78 -13.34 -8.17 -13.65
CA ILE A 78 -12.03 -7.91 -14.28
C ILE A 78 -10.97 -8.80 -13.64
N ALA A 79 -10.10 -9.37 -14.48
CA ALA A 79 -8.97 -10.18 -14.03
C ALA A 79 -7.64 -9.54 -14.44
N LEU A 80 -6.77 -9.30 -13.47
CA LEU A 80 -5.38 -8.88 -13.66
C LEU A 80 -4.48 -10.07 -13.35
N LYS A 81 -3.67 -10.50 -14.34
CA LYS A 81 -2.85 -11.71 -14.22
C LYS A 81 -1.43 -11.54 -14.74
N GLY A 82 -0.44 -11.85 -13.92
CA GLY A 82 0.96 -11.91 -14.38
C GLY A 82 1.57 -10.55 -14.69
N ILE A 83 1.02 -9.46 -14.15
CA ILE A 83 1.44 -8.08 -14.46
C ILE A 83 2.30 -7.54 -13.32
N THR A 84 3.36 -6.82 -13.67
CA THR A 84 4.16 -6.03 -12.73
C THR A 84 3.73 -4.58 -12.83
N PHE A 85 3.16 -4.03 -11.75
CA PHE A 85 2.75 -2.63 -11.66
C PHE A 85 3.70 -1.89 -10.71
N GLN A 86 4.27 -0.78 -11.18
CA GLN A 86 5.34 -0.07 -10.47
C GLN A 86 5.21 1.46 -10.60
N HIS A 87 5.85 2.16 -9.66
CA HIS A 87 6.14 3.60 -9.72
C HIS A 87 4.88 4.51 -9.67
N ALA A 88 4.18 4.50 -8.53
CA ALA A 88 3.07 5.42 -8.26
C ALA A 88 3.43 6.51 -7.23
N GLY A 89 3.17 7.77 -7.55
CA GLY A 89 3.30 8.91 -6.65
C GLY A 89 2.00 9.21 -5.89
N ASN A 90 1.33 8.19 -5.35
CA ASN A 90 0.03 8.37 -4.67
C ASN A 90 0.12 9.03 -3.29
N GLY A 91 -1.00 9.64 -2.90
CA GLY A 91 -1.12 10.37 -1.64
C GLY A 91 -1.51 9.51 -0.45
N PHE A 92 -1.60 10.14 0.71
CA PHE A 92 -2.11 9.53 1.94
C PHE A 92 -3.48 8.86 1.70
N PRO A 93 -3.75 7.65 2.22
CA PRO A 93 -4.84 6.78 1.74
C PRO A 93 -6.24 7.12 2.28
N VAL A 94 -6.59 8.41 2.35
CA VAL A 94 -7.97 8.90 2.52
C VAL A 94 -8.15 10.14 1.62
N PRO A 95 -8.74 10.00 0.42
CA PRO A 95 -9.32 8.79 -0.17
C PRO A 95 -8.29 7.69 -0.51
N GLN A 96 -8.71 6.43 -0.40
CA GLN A 96 -7.91 5.26 -0.81
C GLN A 96 -7.75 5.25 -2.32
N ARG A 97 -6.53 5.57 -2.80
CA ARG A 97 -6.15 5.58 -4.21
C ARG A 97 -4.81 4.88 -4.39
N GLY A 98 -4.88 3.57 -4.55
CA GLY A 98 -3.76 2.67 -4.73
C GLY A 98 -3.11 2.80 -6.09
N LEU A 99 -1.90 2.27 -6.19
CA LEU A 99 -1.18 2.07 -7.45
C LEU A 99 -2.05 1.27 -8.44
N VAL A 100 -2.71 0.22 -7.93
CA VAL A 100 -3.78 -0.53 -8.60
C VAL A 100 -5.10 -0.25 -7.88
N SER A 101 -6.11 0.18 -8.61
CA SER A 101 -7.43 0.51 -8.06
C SER A 101 -8.52 -0.25 -8.79
N THR A 102 -9.46 -0.81 -8.04
CA THR A 102 -10.71 -1.34 -8.64
C THR A 102 -11.71 -0.22 -8.94
N ASN A 103 -11.44 1.00 -8.48
CA ASN A 103 -12.30 2.16 -8.57
C ASN A 103 -13.74 1.85 -8.13
N ARG A 104 -13.87 1.34 -6.89
CA ARG A 104 -15.14 0.90 -6.29
C ARG A 104 -15.82 -0.25 -7.05
N GLY A 105 -15.02 -1.10 -7.69
CA GLY A 105 -15.48 -2.25 -8.46
C GLY A 105 -15.93 -3.44 -7.62
N HIS A 106 -16.27 -4.55 -8.28
CA HIS A 106 -16.66 -5.81 -7.63
C HIS A 106 -16.24 -7.05 -8.42
N HIS A 107 -16.05 -8.20 -7.76
CA HIS A 107 -15.71 -9.47 -8.45
C HIS A 107 -14.41 -9.41 -9.27
N TRP A 108 -13.40 -8.71 -8.77
CA TRP A 108 -12.08 -8.71 -9.42
C TRP A 108 -11.23 -9.88 -8.99
N LEU A 109 -10.41 -10.37 -9.91
CA LEU A 109 -9.32 -11.30 -9.63
C LEU A 109 -7.98 -10.59 -9.85
N VAL A 110 -7.17 -10.49 -8.81
CA VAL A 110 -5.77 -10.04 -8.90
C VAL A 110 -4.90 -11.25 -8.56
N GLU A 111 -4.21 -11.79 -9.58
CA GLU A 111 -3.52 -13.06 -9.48
C GLU A 111 -2.12 -13.04 -10.12
N ASN A 112 -1.11 -13.59 -9.44
CA ASN A 112 0.25 -13.70 -9.99
C ASN A 112 0.87 -12.34 -10.36
N CYS A 113 0.45 -11.25 -9.74
CA CYS A 113 0.94 -9.91 -10.02
C CYS A 113 2.05 -9.50 -9.04
N THR A 114 2.91 -8.58 -9.47
CA THR A 114 3.82 -7.83 -8.58
C THR A 114 3.34 -6.39 -8.51
N ILE A 115 3.12 -5.88 -7.29
CA ILE A 115 2.70 -4.52 -7.01
C ILE A 115 3.78 -3.90 -6.13
N GLU A 116 4.54 -2.94 -6.65
CA GLU A 116 5.62 -2.33 -5.87
C GLU A 116 5.88 -0.86 -6.17
N TRP A 117 6.58 -0.20 -5.25
CA TRP A 117 6.97 1.21 -5.37
C TRP A 117 5.77 2.16 -5.50
N ALA A 118 4.79 1.97 -4.62
CA ALA A 118 3.77 2.98 -4.34
C ALA A 118 4.30 3.92 -3.25
N ASN A 119 4.22 5.23 -3.48
CA ASN A 119 4.54 6.22 -2.45
C ASN A 119 3.73 5.94 -1.19
N SER A 120 2.45 5.60 -1.31
CA SER A 120 1.53 5.34 -0.22
C SER A 120 0.93 3.93 -0.28
N LEU A 121 -0.04 3.70 -1.16
CA LEU A 121 -0.88 2.50 -1.14
C LEU A 121 -0.65 1.61 -2.37
N GLY A 122 -0.43 0.31 -2.16
CA GLY A 122 -0.30 -0.66 -3.26
C GLY A 122 -1.62 -0.88 -4.01
N ILE A 123 -2.65 -1.37 -3.34
CA ILE A 123 -3.94 -1.70 -3.95
C ILE A 123 -5.08 -1.06 -3.16
N ASP A 124 -6.04 -0.42 -3.84
CA ASP A 124 -7.36 -0.13 -3.28
C ASP A 124 -8.45 -0.98 -3.95
N MET A 125 -9.38 -1.50 -3.14
CA MET A 125 -10.49 -2.34 -3.62
C MET A 125 -11.83 -2.03 -2.94
N GLY A 126 -12.01 -0.78 -2.51
CA GLY A 126 -13.17 -0.35 -1.71
C GLY A 126 -13.88 0.89 -2.25
N ASN A 127 -14.70 1.51 -1.41
CA ASN A 127 -15.45 2.73 -1.72
C ASN A 127 -14.64 4.05 -1.60
N GLU A 128 -13.31 3.95 -1.49
CA GLU A 128 -12.32 5.03 -1.29
C GLU A 128 -12.33 5.76 0.06
N MET A 129 -13.47 6.33 0.51
CA MET A 129 -13.58 7.04 1.79
C MET A 129 -15.04 7.17 2.26
N TRP A 130 -15.28 7.57 3.51
CA TRP A 130 -16.63 7.60 4.11
C TRP A 130 -17.58 8.64 3.52
N SER A 131 -17.05 9.72 2.95
CA SER A 131 -17.84 10.82 2.41
C SER A 131 -18.21 10.63 0.93
N THR A 132 -17.76 9.55 0.29
CA THR A 132 -18.13 9.27 -1.11
C THR A 132 -19.49 8.60 -1.20
N VAL A 133 -20.16 8.78 -2.34
CA VAL A 133 -21.38 8.04 -2.66
C VAL A 133 -21.04 6.54 -2.64
N HIS A 134 -21.78 5.80 -1.82
CA HIS A 134 -21.62 4.36 -1.70
C HIS A 134 -21.97 3.68 -3.02
N GLN A 135 -20.98 3.04 -3.64
CA GLN A 135 -21.20 2.20 -4.80
C GLN A 135 -21.79 0.86 -4.34
N PRO A 136 -22.99 0.47 -4.78
CA PRO A 136 -23.57 -0.81 -4.39
C PRO A 136 -22.71 -1.98 -4.90
N GLY A 137 -22.56 -3.01 -4.08
CA GLY A 137 -21.96 -4.27 -4.49
C GLY A 137 -20.43 -4.36 -4.44
N VAL A 138 -19.73 -3.35 -3.89
CA VAL A 138 -18.27 -3.39 -3.70
C VAL A 138 -17.85 -4.64 -2.91
N GLY A 139 -16.83 -5.36 -3.40
CA GLY A 139 -16.34 -6.60 -2.79
C GLY A 139 -16.29 -7.78 -3.76
N PHE A 140 -16.39 -9.00 -3.21
CA PHE A 140 -16.27 -10.27 -3.94
C PHE A 140 -14.94 -10.45 -4.67
N HIS A 141 -13.91 -9.71 -4.23
CA HIS A 141 -12.59 -9.74 -4.83
C HIS A 141 -11.81 -10.97 -4.38
N ILE A 142 -10.97 -11.49 -5.28
CA ILE A 142 -9.98 -12.51 -4.99
C ILE A 142 -8.61 -11.90 -5.26
N VAL A 143 -7.76 -11.87 -4.24
CA VAL A 143 -6.37 -11.41 -4.32
C VAL A 143 -5.49 -12.59 -3.95
N ARG A 144 -4.83 -13.19 -4.93
CA ARG A 144 -4.05 -14.40 -4.69
C ARG A 144 -2.71 -14.50 -5.39
N ASN A 145 -1.75 -15.14 -4.74
CA ASN A 145 -0.43 -15.41 -5.29
C ASN A 145 0.28 -14.16 -5.84
N ASN A 146 0.09 -13.01 -5.18
CA ASN A 146 0.73 -11.75 -5.55
C ASN A 146 1.93 -11.45 -4.64
N VAL A 147 2.84 -10.64 -5.14
CA VAL A 147 3.88 -9.98 -4.35
C VAL A 147 3.54 -8.51 -4.24
N ILE A 148 3.26 -8.03 -3.03
CA ILE A 148 2.89 -6.64 -2.73
C ILE A 148 3.96 -6.08 -1.81
N LYS A 149 4.79 -5.17 -2.33
CA LYS A 149 5.98 -4.72 -1.59
C LYS A 149 6.33 -3.27 -1.79
N ASN A 150 7.20 -2.74 -0.92
CA ASN A 150 7.75 -1.39 -1.05
C ASN A 150 6.66 -0.29 -1.13
N CYS A 151 5.60 -0.41 -0.33
CA CYS A 151 4.51 0.58 -0.26
C CYS A 151 4.61 1.42 1.01
N GLY A 152 4.50 2.74 0.89
CA GLY A 152 4.87 3.62 2.00
C GLY A 152 3.91 3.67 3.18
N ILE A 153 2.63 3.39 2.99
CA ILE A 153 1.62 3.40 4.07
C ILE A 153 0.92 2.05 4.17
N GLY A 154 0.42 1.53 3.05
CA GLY A 154 -0.39 0.31 3.04
C GLY A 154 -0.15 -0.58 1.84
N GLY A 155 -0.33 -1.89 2.02
CA GLY A 155 -0.22 -2.87 0.93
C GLY A 155 -1.53 -2.99 0.16
N LEU A 156 -2.59 -3.38 0.86
CA LEU A 156 -3.95 -3.46 0.33
C LEU A 156 -4.91 -2.79 1.30
N GLU A 157 -5.76 -1.93 0.75
CA GLU A 157 -6.82 -1.28 1.51
C GLU A 157 -8.19 -1.37 0.87
N ALA A 158 -9.22 -1.41 1.71
CA ALA A 158 -10.59 -1.35 1.26
C ALA A 158 -11.51 -0.72 2.30
N LEU A 159 -12.46 0.07 1.84
CA LEU A 159 -13.61 0.53 2.62
C LEU A 159 -14.89 -0.16 2.13
N GLY A 160 -15.54 -0.91 3.02
CA GLY A 160 -16.85 -1.52 2.78
C GLY A 160 -16.85 -2.70 1.81
N ALA A 161 -15.68 -3.19 1.39
CA ALA A 161 -15.57 -4.36 0.52
C ALA A 161 -15.85 -5.64 1.32
N LYS A 162 -16.82 -6.42 0.86
CA LYS A 162 -17.28 -7.64 1.55
C LYS A 162 -16.94 -8.89 0.76
N GLN A 163 -16.99 -10.05 1.41
CA GLN A 163 -16.89 -11.36 0.76
C GLN A 163 -15.59 -11.55 -0.04
N MET A 164 -14.47 -11.05 0.50
CA MET A 164 -13.18 -11.15 -0.18
C MET A 164 -12.44 -12.44 0.20
N LEU A 165 -11.59 -12.90 -0.72
CA LEU A 165 -10.60 -13.94 -0.47
C LEU A 165 -9.20 -13.37 -0.74
N ILE A 166 -8.39 -13.26 0.32
CA ILE A 166 -7.01 -12.79 0.23
C ILE A 166 -6.11 -13.95 0.65
N GLU A 167 -5.45 -14.58 -0.32
CA GLU A 167 -4.69 -15.81 -0.06
C GLU A 167 -3.36 -15.96 -0.79
N ASP A 168 -2.41 -16.66 -0.17
CA ASP A 168 -1.15 -17.03 -0.81
C ASP A 168 -0.32 -15.82 -1.32
N ASN A 169 -0.52 -14.62 -0.75
CA ASN A 169 0.24 -13.43 -1.13
C ASN A 169 1.45 -13.23 -0.21
N LEU A 170 2.46 -12.55 -0.74
CA LEU A 170 3.59 -12.01 0.02
C LEU A 170 3.42 -10.50 0.19
N PHE A 171 3.40 -10.03 1.43
CA PHE A 171 3.46 -8.62 1.80
C PHE A 171 4.82 -8.33 2.46
N GLU A 172 5.63 -7.46 1.86
CA GLU A 172 6.94 -7.11 2.41
C GLU A 172 7.35 -5.64 2.25
N HIS A 173 8.12 -5.09 3.19
CA HIS A 173 8.61 -3.71 3.12
C HIS A 173 7.47 -2.67 3.02
N ILE A 174 6.51 -2.76 3.92
CA ILE A 174 5.35 -1.86 3.99
C ILE A 174 5.47 -0.89 5.17
N GLY A 175 5.02 0.34 4.98
CA GLY A 175 4.88 1.35 6.04
C GLY A 175 6.09 2.28 6.22
N TRP A 176 7.00 2.32 5.24
CA TRP A 176 8.24 3.11 5.33
C TRP A 176 8.01 4.63 5.48
N GLN A 177 6.82 5.17 5.23
CA GLN A 177 6.54 6.59 5.50
C GLN A 177 6.44 6.93 6.99
N ASN A 178 6.30 5.93 7.87
CA ASN A 178 6.07 6.14 9.30
C ASN A 178 4.79 6.96 9.57
N ALA A 179 3.70 6.53 8.94
CA ALA A 179 2.39 7.18 9.01
C ALA A 179 1.44 6.53 10.06
N GLU A 180 1.95 5.66 10.92
CA GLU A 180 1.15 4.84 11.85
C GLU A 180 0.23 5.68 12.76
N LEU A 181 0.71 6.84 13.21
CA LEU A 181 -0.03 7.73 14.10
C LEU A 181 -1.17 8.48 13.38
N ALA A 182 -1.25 8.38 12.06
CA ALA A 182 -2.38 8.85 11.29
C ALA A 182 -3.47 7.77 11.14
N PHE A 183 -3.27 6.59 11.74
CA PHE A 183 -4.24 5.52 11.87
C PHE A 183 -4.73 4.91 10.55
N GLU A 184 -3.99 5.03 9.45
CA GLU A 184 -4.42 4.52 8.13
C GLU A 184 -3.36 3.61 7.47
N SER A 185 -2.54 2.94 8.27
CA SER A 185 -1.44 2.10 7.77
C SER A 185 -1.71 0.62 8.01
N GLY A 186 -1.31 -0.26 7.09
CA GLY A 186 -1.40 -1.71 7.28
C GLY A 186 -0.95 -2.46 6.02
N ALA A 187 -0.25 -3.60 6.17
CA ALA A 187 -0.03 -4.44 4.98
C ALA A 187 -1.37 -4.87 4.36
N ILE A 188 -2.36 -5.16 5.21
CA ILE A 188 -3.78 -5.13 4.86
C ILE A 188 -4.50 -4.23 5.86
N LYS A 189 -5.28 -3.25 5.40
CA LYS A 189 -6.23 -2.51 6.23
C LYS A 189 -7.61 -2.44 5.57
N ILE A 190 -8.65 -2.99 6.22
CA ILE A 190 -10.00 -3.05 5.64
C ILE A 190 -11.01 -2.53 6.65
N HIS A 191 -11.85 -1.58 6.21
CA HIS A 191 -12.92 -1.00 7.01
C HIS A 191 -14.26 -1.69 6.73
N THR A 192 -15.04 -1.97 7.77
CA THR A 192 -16.38 -2.63 7.65
C THR A 192 -16.28 -3.97 6.92
N THR A 193 -15.35 -4.82 7.36
CA THR A 193 -15.02 -6.09 6.72
C THR A 193 -16.06 -7.16 7.08
N VAL A 194 -16.72 -7.74 6.08
CA VAL A 194 -17.72 -8.78 6.30
C VAL A 194 -17.43 -10.01 5.44
N ASN A 195 -17.60 -11.21 6.00
CA ASN A 195 -17.51 -12.50 5.29
C ASN A 195 -16.17 -12.70 4.54
N THR A 196 -15.05 -12.21 5.09
CA THR A 196 -13.76 -12.18 4.40
C THR A 196 -12.78 -13.21 4.97
N MET A 197 -12.09 -13.92 4.07
CA MET A 197 -11.07 -14.91 4.41
C MET A 197 -9.68 -14.36 4.06
N ILE A 198 -8.80 -14.31 5.05
CA ILE A 198 -7.39 -13.94 4.87
C ILE A 198 -6.53 -15.13 5.28
N ARG A 199 -5.96 -15.86 4.30
CA ARG A 199 -5.29 -17.13 4.59
C ARG A 199 -3.99 -17.38 3.83
N ARG A 200 -3.03 -18.04 4.47
CA ARG A 200 -1.76 -18.47 3.84
C ARG A 200 -0.94 -17.33 3.22
N ASN A 201 -1.12 -16.11 3.71
CA ASN A 201 -0.27 -14.99 3.33
C ASN A 201 0.99 -14.95 4.21
N ILE A 202 2.06 -14.37 3.68
CA ILE A 202 3.30 -14.09 4.41
C ILE A 202 3.42 -12.58 4.57
N PHE A 203 3.58 -12.12 5.81
CA PHE A 203 3.79 -10.73 6.17
C PHE A 203 5.18 -10.62 6.80
N ARG A 204 6.09 -9.86 6.17
CA ARG A 204 7.45 -9.66 6.69
C ARG A 204 8.02 -8.27 6.46
N TYR A 205 8.94 -7.83 7.31
CA TYR A 205 9.60 -6.53 7.17
C TYR A 205 8.59 -5.37 7.09
N ILE A 206 7.64 -5.36 8.01
CA ILE A 206 6.62 -4.32 8.10
C ILE A 206 7.01 -3.38 9.23
N SER A 207 6.97 -2.08 8.99
CA SER A 207 7.34 -1.07 9.98
C SER A 207 6.28 0.02 10.01
N PHE A 208 5.93 0.51 11.20
CA PHE A 208 4.93 1.57 11.37
C PHE A 208 3.57 1.23 10.76
N ALA A 209 3.24 -0.06 10.75
CA ALA A 209 2.00 -0.61 10.23
C ALA A 209 1.78 -2.03 10.82
N PRO A 210 0.55 -2.43 11.15
CA PRO A 210 0.22 -3.81 11.42
C PRO A 210 0.31 -4.68 10.16
N GLY A 211 0.41 -6.00 10.34
CA GLY A 211 0.25 -6.95 9.24
C GLY A 211 -1.18 -6.93 8.69
N ILE A 212 -2.16 -7.08 9.58
CA ILE A 212 -3.58 -6.96 9.23
C ILE A 212 -4.27 -6.03 10.23
N TRP A 213 -5.04 -5.08 9.71
CA TRP A 213 -5.95 -4.25 10.47
C TRP A 213 -7.37 -4.39 9.92
N LEU A 214 -8.28 -4.96 10.72
CA LEU A 214 -9.70 -4.92 10.44
C LEU A 214 -10.30 -3.75 11.22
N ASP A 215 -10.65 -2.70 10.51
CA ASP A 215 -11.06 -1.41 11.05
C ASP A 215 -12.56 -1.16 10.82
N TYR A 216 -13.06 -0.18 11.56
CA TYR A 216 -14.27 -0.10 12.35
C TYR A 216 -15.63 -0.34 11.67
N LEU A 217 -16.66 -0.21 12.52
CA LEU A 217 -18.08 -0.40 12.19
C LEU A 217 -18.43 -1.83 11.83
N ALA A 218 -18.28 -2.72 12.84
CA ALA A 218 -18.85 -4.06 12.85
C ALA A 218 -18.24 -5.01 11.80
N ASN A 219 -16.94 -5.26 11.91
CA ASN A 219 -16.35 -6.43 11.26
C ASN A 219 -17.08 -7.70 11.71
N GLU A 220 -17.41 -8.58 10.77
CA GLU A 220 -18.27 -9.74 11.00
C GLU A 220 -17.87 -10.94 10.14
N ASN A 221 -17.85 -12.13 10.75
CA ASN A 221 -17.63 -13.41 10.08
C ASN A 221 -16.35 -13.39 9.20
N CYS A 222 -15.29 -12.78 9.72
CA CYS A 222 -13.98 -12.80 9.09
C CYS A 222 -13.13 -13.91 9.69
N ARG A 223 -12.25 -14.49 8.87
CA ARG A 223 -11.30 -15.51 9.33
C ARG A 223 -9.89 -15.19 8.86
N ILE A 224 -8.98 -15.06 9.81
CA ILE A 224 -7.55 -14.85 9.60
C ILE A 224 -6.84 -16.15 9.99
N THR A 225 -6.38 -16.93 9.02
CA THR A 225 -5.88 -18.28 9.30
C THR A 225 -4.67 -18.70 8.49
N LYS A 226 -3.74 -19.46 9.09
CA LYS A 226 -2.56 -20.02 8.40
C LYS A 226 -1.64 -18.97 7.78
N ASN A 227 -1.67 -17.74 8.26
CA ASN A 227 -0.72 -16.71 7.83
C ASN A 227 0.56 -16.77 8.67
N VAL A 228 1.66 -16.27 8.11
CA VAL A 228 2.94 -16.11 8.79
C VAL A 228 3.22 -14.63 8.95
N PHE A 229 3.48 -14.19 10.17
CA PHE A 229 3.87 -12.82 10.52
C PHE A 229 5.29 -12.88 11.11
N ALA A 230 6.23 -12.16 10.52
CA ALA A 230 7.60 -12.06 10.99
C ALA A 230 8.11 -10.62 10.84
N ASP A 231 9.00 -10.16 11.70
CA ASP A 231 9.66 -8.85 11.55
C ASP A 231 8.68 -7.67 11.37
N ILE A 232 7.68 -7.60 12.26
CA ILE A 232 6.68 -6.52 12.27
C ILE A 232 6.95 -5.59 13.46
N THR A 233 7.30 -4.33 13.17
CA THR A 233 7.55 -3.29 14.19
C THR A 233 6.49 -2.21 14.12
N THR A 234 5.59 -2.17 15.10
CA THR A 234 4.39 -1.32 15.11
C THR A 234 3.84 -1.20 16.53
N ALA A 235 3.11 -0.12 16.81
CA ALA A 235 2.32 0.08 18.02
C ALA A 235 0.96 -0.67 18.01
N ARG A 236 0.61 -1.42 16.96
CA ARG A 236 -0.70 -2.11 16.81
C ARG A 236 -0.64 -3.64 16.82
N GLY A 237 0.56 -4.23 16.87
CA GLY A 237 0.77 -5.67 16.78
C GLY A 237 0.59 -6.23 15.35
N ALA A 238 0.80 -7.54 15.19
CA ALA A 238 0.72 -8.19 13.88
C ALA A 238 -0.71 -8.21 13.30
N ILE A 239 -1.71 -8.44 14.15
CA ILE A 239 -3.13 -8.38 13.81
C ILE A 239 -3.79 -7.38 14.77
N TYR A 240 -4.52 -6.42 14.23
CA TYR A 240 -5.29 -5.44 14.98
C TYR A 240 -6.75 -5.45 14.53
N ILE A 241 -7.66 -5.80 15.43
CA ILE A 241 -9.11 -5.83 15.17
C ILE A 241 -9.74 -4.75 16.01
N GLU A 242 -10.23 -3.71 15.36
CA GLU A 242 -10.69 -2.48 16.00
C GLU A 242 -12.21 -2.34 15.91
N VAL A 243 -12.84 -1.87 16.99
CA VAL A 243 -14.27 -1.49 17.10
C VAL A 243 -15.20 -2.45 16.35
N SER A 244 -15.00 -3.74 16.63
CA SER A 244 -15.76 -4.84 16.02
C SER A 244 -16.85 -5.32 16.98
N ARG A 245 -18.01 -5.68 16.43
CA ARG A 245 -19.21 -6.06 17.21
C ARG A 245 -19.59 -7.53 17.07
N HIS A 246 -18.98 -8.22 16.11
CA HIS A 246 -19.25 -9.60 15.78
C HIS A 246 -17.95 -10.39 15.65
N ASP A 247 -18.09 -11.71 15.63
CA ASP A 247 -16.93 -12.61 15.74
C ASP A 247 -16.05 -12.56 14.49
N CYS A 248 -14.74 -12.47 14.74
CA CYS A 248 -13.68 -12.72 13.77
C CYS A 248 -12.80 -13.84 14.33
N LEU A 249 -12.58 -14.90 13.55
CA LEU A 249 -11.77 -16.04 13.98
C LEU A 249 -10.30 -15.82 13.57
N VAL A 250 -9.41 -15.87 14.55
CA VAL A 250 -7.96 -15.87 14.34
C VAL A 250 -7.41 -17.23 14.76
N ASP A 251 -7.01 -18.07 13.81
CA ASP A 251 -6.63 -19.46 14.09
C ASP A 251 -5.47 -19.96 13.23
N HIS A 252 -4.57 -20.77 13.79
CA HIS A 252 -3.45 -21.39 13.08
C HIS A 252 -2.47 -20.41 12.39
N ASN A 253 -2.32 -19.18 12.90
CA ASN A 253 -1.30 -18.25 12.40
C ASN A 253 0.03 -18.44 13.16
N ILE A 254 1.13 -18.13 12.52
CA ILE A 254 2.48 -18.13 13.11
C ILE A 254 2.92 -16.68 13.29
N PHE A 255 3.40 -16.34 14.49
CA PHE A 255 3.94 -15.02 14.83
C PHE A 255 5.39 -15.22 15.30
N LEU A 256 6.33 -14.59 14.60
CA LEU A 256 7.77 -14.67 14.80
C LEU A 256 8.37 -13.31 15.16
#